data_AF-A0ABD3NBR0-F1
#
_entry.id   AF-A0ABD3NBR0-F1
#
_cell.length_a   1.000
_cell.length_b   1.000
_cell.length_c   1.000
_cell.angle_alpha   90.00
_cell.angle_beta   90.00
_cell.angle_gamma   90.00
#
_symmetry.space_group_name_H-M   'P 1'
#
loop_
_entity.id
_entity.type
_entity.pdbx_description
1 polymer ?
#
loop_
_entity_poly.entity_id
_entity_poly.type
_entity_poly.pdbx_seq_one_letter_code
_entity_poly.pdbx_strand_id
1 'polypeptide(L)'
;MSRLFLIAAVAVNTIRHSDAFSPAAQQFQLHSKQRATSSTLQMCICIHCKHVTNCIAYHFVEKQHRQPHMNNDPTWEPRDGSPTIEVNIRKGRGIDEELAKMTVEHEEETRKAEEAFMRENNGELPEDAILHGETKYDVSGAVAYEFDVVACEDFVEERDIWVKNIPEEIRLANPDFVPT
;
A
#
# COMPACT_ATOMS: atom_id res chain seq x y z
N MET A 1 -65.08 63.79 10.76
CA MET A 1 -65.13 62.77 9.69
C MET A 1 -63.69 62.29 9.47
N SER A 2 -63.17 61.43 10.35
CA SER A 2 -63.11 59.96 10.25
C SER A 2 -62.42 59.42 8.99
N ARG A 3 -61.18 58.93 9.18
CA ARG A 3 -60.54 57.72 8.61
C ARG A 3 -59.09 57.70 9.13
N LEU A 4 -58.80 57.11 10.28
CA LEU A 4 -58.46 55.68 10.51
C LEU A 4 -57.46 55.14 9.48
N PHE A 5 -56.18 55.08 9.87
CA PHE A 5 -55.24 54.05 9.43
C PHE A 5 -54.60 53.44 10.68
N LEU A 6 -54.94 52.17 10.92
CA LEU A 6 -54.27 51.31 11.89
C LEU A 6 -52.86 50.99 11.37
N ILE A 7 -51.84 51.27 12.18
CA ILE A 7 -50.54 50.62 12.06
C ILE A 7 -50.53 49.49 13.09
N ALA A 8 -50.62 48.25 12.61
CA ALA A 8 -50.42 47.07 13.44
C ALA A 8 -48.92 46.87 13.65
N ALA A 9 -48.46 47.03 14.89
CA ALA A 9 -47.13 46.60 15.31
C ALA A 9 -47.11 45.07 15.43
N VAL A 10 -46.30 44.40 14.63
CA VAL A 10 -46.02 42.97 14.82
C VAL A 10 -44.97 42.85 15.92
N ALA A 11 -45.42 42.39 17.09
CA ALA A 11 -44.54 41.99 18.18
C ALA A 11 -43.80 40.71 17.78
N VAL A 12 -42.46 40.79 17.65
CA VAL A 12 -41.61 39.60 17.58
C VAL A 12 -41.51 39.04 18.99
N ASN A 13 -42.32 38.02 19.27
CA ASN A 13 -42.30 37.34 20.55
C ASN A 13 -41.17 36.30 20.55
N THR A 14 -40.32 36.40 21.57
CA THR A 14 -39.23 35.47 21.88
C THR A 14 -39.77 34.07 22.07
N ILE A 15 -39.23 33.10 21.33
CA ILE A 15 -39.39 31.68 21.64
C ILE A 15 -38.02 31.13 22.05
N ARG A 16 -37.90 30.88 23.36
CA ARG A 16 -36.89 29.98 23.93
C ARG A 16 -37.39 28.56 23.73
N HIS A 17 -36.76 27.80 22.82
CA HIS A 17 -36.82 26.34 22.85
C HIS A 17 -35.59 25.81 23.56
N SER A 18 -35.80 25.42 24.80
CA SER A 18 -35.01 24.43 25.51
C SER A 18 -35.52 23.07 25.07
N ASP A 19 -34.77 22.37 24.23
CA ASP A 19 -34.95 20.94 24.00
C ASP A 19 -33.58 20.26 24.01
N ALA A 20 -33.45 19.36 24.98
CA ALA A 20 -32.28 18.58 25.29
C ALA A 20 -31.96 17.62 24.14
N PHE A 21 -30.82 17.82 23.49
CA PHE A 21 -30.14 16.77 22.75
C PHE A 21 -28.85 16.42 23.49
N SER A 22 -28.88 15.25 24.11
CA SER A 22 -27.71 14.55 24.62
C SER A 22 -27.09 13.76 23.47
N PRO A 23 -25.87 14.07 23.01
CA PRO A 23 -25.04 13.08 22.36
C PRO A 23 -24.17 12.45 23.45
N ALA A 24 -24.45 11.18 23.72
CA ALA A 24 -23.58 10.30 24.47
C ALA A 24 -22.14 10.47 23.99
N ALA A 25 -21.25 10.64 24.97
CA ALA A 25 -19.82 10.64 24.79
C ALA A 25 -19.37 9.34 24.10
N GLN A 26 -19.20 9.39 22.78
CA GLN A 26 -18.23 8.53 22.11
C GLN A 26 -16.91 9.30 22.11
N GLN A 27 -16.16 9.10 23.19
CA GLN A 27 -14.71 9.27 23.15
C GLN A 27 -14.19 8.42 22.00
N PHE A 28 -13.94 9.05 20.85
CA PHE A 28 -12.94 8.54 19.93
C PHE A 28 -11.62 8.57 20.70
N GLN A 29 -11.33 7.46 21.39
CA GLN A 29 -9.98 7.16 21.81
C GLN A 29 -9.20 6.96 20.51
N LEU A 30 -8.65 8.07 20.00
CA LEU A 30 -7.47 8.03 19.16
C LEU A 30 -6.45 7.27 19.98
N HIS A 31 -6.31 5.98 19.68
CA HIS A 31 -5.17 5.20 20.12
C HIS A 31 -3.95 5.83 19.46
N SER A 32 -3.44 6.87 20.12
CA SER A 32 -2.04 7.26 20.09
C SER A 32 -1.26 6.08 20.62
N LYS A 33 -0.94 5.14 19.73
CA LYS A 33 0.12 4.17 19.94
C LYS A 33 1.08 4.30 18.78
N GLN A 34 1.98 5.25 18.98
CA GLN A 34 3.35 5.24 18.50
C GLN A 34 3.51 4.97 17.00
N ARG A 35 3.70 6.04 16.22
CA ARG A 35 4.57 5.95 15.04
C ARG A 35 5.94 5.53 15.55
N ALA A 36 6.19 4.23 15.56
CA ALA A 36 7.53 3.71 15.74
C ALA A 36 8.34 4.17 14.53
N THR A 37 9.17 5.18 14.74
CA THR A 37 10.39 5.35 13.95
C THR A 37 11.28 4.16 14.28
N SER A 38 11.05 3.04 13.60
CA SER A 38 11.92 1.87 13.68
C SER A 38 12.25 1.45 12.27
N SER A 39 13.26 2.10 11.68
CA SER A 39 14.02 1.50 10.59
C SER A 39 14.91 0.37 11.12
N THR A 40 14.34 -0.52 11.93
CA THR A 40 14.87 -1.86 12.13
C THR A 40 14.50 -2.61 10.88
N LEU A 41 15.51 -3.04 10.12
CA LEU A 41 15.37 -4.15 9.18
C LEU A 41 14.55 -5.22 9.92
N GLN A 42 13.27 -5.35 9.58
CA GLN A 42 12.39 -6.25 10.31
C GLN A 42 12.66 -7.63 9.77
N MET A 43 13.54 -8.35 10.47
CA MET A 43 13.62 -9.81 10.37
C MET A 43 12.20 -10.36 10.24
N CYS A 44 11.90 -10.99 9.10
CA CYS A 44 10.62 -11.65 8.89
C CYS A 44 10.31 -12.55 10.09
N ILE A 45 9.18 -12.35 10.78
CA ILE A 45 8.86 -13.10 12.01
C ILE A 45 8.82 -14.62 11.78
N CYS A 46 8.68 -15.02 10.52
CA CYS A 46 8.72 -16.40 10.06
C CYS A 46 9.92 -17.19 10.62
N ILE A 47 11.09 -16.57 10.81
CA ILE A 47 12.32 -17.25 11.31
C ILE A 47 12.20 -17.81 12.74
N HIS A 48 11.19 -17.37 13.50
CA HIS A 48 10.95 -17.78 14.89
C HIS A 48 9.59 -18.43 15.08
N CYS A 49 8.89 -18.79 13.99
CA CYS A 49 7.60 -19.45 14.09
C CYS A 49 7.75 -20.97 13.93
N LYS A 50 7.12 -21.75 14.81
CA LYS A 50 7.04 -23.22 14.70
C LYS A 50 6.54 -23.69 13.33
N HIS A 51 5.69 -22.89 12.68
CA HIS A 51 5.09 -23.21 11.39
C HIS A 51 5.96 -22.84 10.17
N VAL A 52 7.19 -22.34 10.37
CA VAL A 52 8.10 -21.90 9.28
C VAL A 52 8.26 -22.95 8.19
N THR A 53 8.37 -24.23 8.55
CA THR A 53 8.60 -25.33 7.60
C THR A 53 7.33 -25.89 6.96
N ASN A 54 6.13 -25.52 7.39
CA ASN A 54 4.90 -26.17 6.88
C ASN A 54 3.78 -25.20 6.52
N CYS A 55 3.98 -23.90 6.70
CA CYS A 55 2.98 -22.88 6.36
C CYS A 55 3.03 -22.49 4.89
N ILE A 56 1.88 -22.61 4.22
CA ILE A 56 1.75 -22.24 2.79
C ILE A 56 2.05 -20.76 2.57
N ALA A 57 1.62 -19.88 3.48
CA ALA A 57 1.87 -18.44 3.37
C ALA A 57 3.34 -18.08 3.60
N TYR A 58 4.04 -18.77 4.51
CA TYR A 58 5.48 -18.54 4.71
C TYR A 58 6.30 -19.04 3.52
N HIS A 59 5.93 -20.20 2.97
CA HIS A 59 6.51 -20.71 1.74
C HIS A 59 6.30 -19.77 0.54
N PHE A 60 5.17 -19.05 0.47
CA PHE A 60 4.98 -18.00 -0.53
C PHE A 60 6.02 -16.87 -0.38
N VAL A 61 6.31 -16.42 0.84
CA VAL A 61 7.31 -15.38 1.10
C VAL A 61 8.72 -15.88 0.77
N GLU A 62 9.07 -17.12 1.13
CA GLU A 62 10.34 -17.75 0.76
C GLU A 62 10.56 -17.76 -0.77
N LYS A 63 9.49 -18.04 -1.55
CA LYS A 63 9.51 -17.94 -3.01
C LYS A 63 9.82 -16.52 -3.50
N GLN A 64 9.28 -15.50 -2.86
CA GLN A 64 9.58 -14.12 -3.23
C GLN A 64 11.04 -13.75 -2.93
N HIS A 65 11.63 -14.33 -1.88
CA HIS A 65 13.06 -14.14 -1.56
C HIS A 65 14.02 -14.88 -2.50
N ARG A 66 13.51 -15.80 -3.34
CA ARG A 66 14.31 -16.65 -4.24
C ARG A 66 15.42 -17.41 -3.51
N GLN A 67 15.20 -17.74 -2.25
CA GLN A 67 16.08 -18.58 -1.45
C GLN A 67 15.62 -20.05 -1.55
N PRO A 68 16.51 -21.03 -1.30
CA PRO A 68 16.11 -22.42 -1.12
C PRO A 68 14.97 -22.55 -0.09
N HIS A 69 13.98 -23.39 -0.39
CA HIS A 69 12.83 -23.63 0.47
C HIS A 69 13.17 -24.57 1.61
N MET A 70 12.64 -24.31 2.82
CA MET A 70 12.78 -25.27 3.92
C MET A 70 12.00 -26.55 3.67
N ASN A 71 10.82 -26.41 3.06
CA ASN A 71 9.95 -27.50 2.66
C ASN A 71 9.25 -27.12 1.35
N ASN A 72 9.33 -27.99 0.36
CA ASN A 72 8.76 -27.75 -0.97
C ASN A 72 7.24 -28.00 -1.04
N ASP A 73 6.68 -28.74 -0.08
CA ASP A 73 5.26 -29.13 -0.06
C ASP A 73 4.63 -28.88 1.32
N PRO A 74 4.45 -27.59 1.71
CA PRO A 74 3.76 -27.24 2.94
C PRO A 74 2.26 -27.53 2.84
N THR A 75 1.68 -28.10 3.89
CA THR A 75 0.25 -28.46 3.93
C THR A 75 -0.56 -27.67 4.96
N TRP A 76 0.09 -26.82 5.77
CA TRP A 76 -0.58 -26.09 6.83
C TRP A 76 -1.06 -24.73 6.32
N GLU A 77 -2.37 -24.51 6.42
CA GLU A 77 -3.03 -23.24 6.09
C GLU A 77 -3.17 -22.38 7.36
N PRO A 78 -2.71 -21.11 7.35
CA PRO A 78 -2.95 -20.17 8.43
C PRO A 78 -4.43 -19.77 8.51
N ARG A 79 -4.82 -19.16 9.63
CA ARG A 79 -6.16 -18.57 9.78
C ARG A 79 -6.42 -17.50 8.72
N ASP A 80 -7.69 -17.41 8.32
CA ASP A 80 -8.15 -16.40 7.36
C ASP A 80 -7.79 -14.98 7.84
N GLY A 81 -7.30 -14.16 6.93
CA GLY A 81 -6.74 -12.83 7.25
C GLY A 81 -5.33 -12.84 7.86
N SER A 82 -4.67 -14.00 7.97
CA SER A 82 -3.31 -14.16 8.50
C SER A 82 -2.43 -15.01 7.57
N PRO A 83 -1.10 -14.81 7.53
CA PRO A 83 -0.31 -13.76 8.17
C PRO A 83 -0.44 -12.39 7.50
N THR A 84 -0.07 -11.32 8.21
CA THR A 84 0.13 -9.99 7.64
C THR A 84 1.50 -9.91 6.99
N ILE A 85 1.52 -9.64 5.69
CA ILE A 85 2.72 -9.48 4.88
C ILE A 85 2.83 -8.00 4.49
N GLU A 86 3.96 -7.37 4.86
CA GLU A 86 4.34 -6.05 4.39
C GLU A 86 5.15 -6.18 3.10
N VAL A 87 4.87 -5.31 2.11
CA VAL A 87 5.57 -5.31 0.82
C VAL A 87 6.24 -3.95 0.64
N ASN A 88 7.57 -3.96 0.68
CA ASN A 88 8.40 -2.79 0.45
C ASN A 88 8.79 -2.72 -1.02
N ILE A 89 8.32 -1.67 -1.71
CA ILE A 89 8.64 -1.41 -3.12
C ILE A 89 9.79 -0.42 -3.19
N ARG A 90 10.92 -0.86 -3.74
CA ARG A 90 12.13 -0.05 -3.90
C ARG A 90 12.44 0.19 -5.36
N LYS A 91 13.01 1.35 -5.64
CA LYS A 91 13.60 1.66 -6.94
C LYS A 91 14.81 0.76 -7.18
N GLY A 92 14.79 0.02 -8.29
CA GLY A 92 15.92 -0.76 -8.77
C GLY A 92 17.03 0.15 -9.32
N ARG A 93 18.21 -0.42 -9.54
CA ARG A 93 19.31 0.33 -10.17
C ARG A 93 18.94 0.68 -11.60
N GLY A 94 19.08 1.95 -11.99
CA GLY A 94 18.84 2.42 -13.36
C GLY A 94 17.41 2.85 -13.67
N ILE A 95 16.46 2.70 -12.73
CA ILE A 95 15.06 3.14 -12.95
C ILE A 95 14.95 4.62 -13.30
N ASP A 96 15.81 5.47 -12.73
CA ASP A 96 15.74 6.91 -12.98
C ASP A 96 16.13 7.25 -14.44
N GLU A 97 17.06 6.50 -15.03
CA GLU A 97 17.44 6.65 -16.44
C GLU A 97 16.33 6.13 -17.37
N GLU A 98 15.75 4.97 -17.04
CA GLU A 98 14.64 4.39 -17.80
C GLU A 98 13.38 5.27 -17.74
N LEU A 99 13.08 5.82 -16.56
CA LEU A 99 12.00 6.78 -16.36
C LEU A 99 12.22 8.08 -17.14
N ALA A 100 13.45 8.59 -17.19
CA ALA A 100 13.78 9.76 -18.00
C ALA A 100 13.55 9.50 -19.49
N LYS A 101 13.95 8.33 -20.00
CA LYS A 101 13.72 7.94 -21.40
C LYS A 101 12.23 7.85 -21.73
N MET A 102 11.43 7.23 -20.85
CA MET A 102 9.98 7.14 -21.03
C MET A 102 9.31 8.52 -21.07
N THR A 103 9.74 9.46 -20.22
CA THR A 103 9.20 10.84 -20.24
C THR A 103 9.47 11.53 -21.58
N VAL A 104 10.70 11.43 -22.09
CA VAL A 104 11.07 12.05 -23.38
C VAL A 104 10.26 11.44 -24.53
N GLU A 105 10.07 10.12 -24.54
CA GLU A 105 9.26 9.44 -25.56
C GLU A 105 7.80 9.89 -25.51
N HIS A 106 7.21 10.01 -24.32
CA HIS A 106 5.83 10.46 -24.14
C HIS A 106 5.61 11.91 -24.58
N GLU A 107 6.54 12.82 -24.26
CA GLU A 107 6.50 14.22 -24.74
C GLU A 107 6.58 14.28 -26.27
N GLU A 108 7.42 13.45 -26.89
CA GLU A 108 7.54 13.39 -28.35
C GLU A 108 6.28 12.82 -29.02
N GLU A 109 5.68 11.78 -28.44
CA GLU A 109 4.39 11.22 -28.89
C GLU A 109 3.27 12.24 -28.80
N THR A 110 3.19 12.95 -27.68
CA THR A 110 2.21 14.02 -27.44
C THR A 110 2.35 15.11 -28.51
N ARG A 111 3.57 15.62 -28.70
CA ARG A 111 3.87 16.66 -29.71
C ARG A 111 3.48 16.21 -31.13
N LYS A 112 3.81 14.98 -31.51
CA LYS A 112 3.44 14.44 -32.83
C LYS A 112 1.92 14.34 -33.00
N ALA A 113 1.22 13.92 -31.95
CA ALA A 113 -0.23 13.80 -31.97
C ALA A 113 -0.93 15.17 -32.09
N GLU A 114 -0.44 16.18 -31.36
CA GLU A 114 -0.88 17.58 -31.46
C GLU A 114 -0.63 18.16 -32.85
N GLU A 115 0.57 18.01 -33.40
CA GLU A 115 0.93 18.47 -34.74
C GLU A 115 0.03 17.81 -35.82
N ALA A 116 -0.21 16.50 -35.70
CA ALA A 116 -1.10 15.78 -36.60
C ALA A 116 -2.55 16.27 -36.51
N PHE A 117 -3.05 16.50 -35.29
CA PHE A 117 -4.40 16.99 -35.06
C PHE A 117 -4.61 18.41 -35.61
N MET A 118 -3.64 19.31 -35.38
CA MET A 118 -3.70 20.70 -35.86
C MET A 118 -3.72 20.79 -37.39
N ARG A 119 -2.98 19.90 -38.08
CA ARG A 119 -2.98 19.80 -39.55
C ARG A 119 -4.35 19.41 -40.10
N GLU A 120 -5.13 18.64 -39.35
CA GLU A 120 -6.43 18.11 -39.80
C GLU A 120 -7.60 18.99 -39.37
N ASN A 121 -7.48 19.75 -38.29
CA ASN A 121 -8.56 20.56 -37.70
C ASN A 121 -8.33 22.08 -37.80
N ASN A 122 -7.66 22.55 -38.86
CA ASN A 122 -7.45 23.98 -39.13
C ASN A 122 -6.83 24.78 -37.95
N GLY A 123 -6.02 24.14 -37.12
CA GLY A 123 -5.29 24.82 -36.04
C GLY A 123 -6.07 25.07 -34.75
N GLU A 124 -7.19 24.39 -34.51
CA GLU A 124 -7.94 24.48 -33.25
C GLU A 124 -7.77 23.19 -32.44
N LEU A 125 -7.08 23.26 -31.29
CA LEU A 125 -6.85 22.13 -30.37
C LEU A 125 -7.80 22.25 -29.16
N PRO A 126 -8.55 21.21 -28.79
CA PRO A 126 -9.31 21.19 -27.54
C PRO A 126 -8.37 21.11 -26.32
N GLU A 127 -8.64 21.87 -25.25
CA GLU A 127 -7.79 21.93 -24.04
C GLU A 127 -7.54 20.55 -23.38
N ASP A 128 -8.51 19.64 -23.43
CA ASP A 128 -8.44 18.32 -22.76
C ASP A 128 -8.45 17.14 -23.75
N ALA A 129 -7.97 17.36 -24.99
CA ALA A 129 -7.97 16.29 -25.99
C ALA A 129 -6.94 15.20 -25.66
N ILE A 130 -7.41 13.96 -25.46
CA ILE A 130 -6.55 12.78 -25.41
C ILE A 130 -6.25 12.38 -26.86
N LEU A 131 -5.07 12.75 -27.36
CA LEU A 131 -4.72 12.64 -28.79
C LEU A 131 -4.04 11.32 -29.17
N HIS A 132 -3.49 10.60 -28.19
CA HIS A 132 -2.97 9.25 -28.38
C HIS A 132 -3.37 8.37 -27.19
N GLY A 133 -3.40 7.06 -27.42
CA GLY A 133 -3.74 6.09 -26.38
C GLY A 133 -2.68 5.99 -25.28
N GLU A 134 -3.01 5.26 -24.22
CA GLU A 134 -2.07 4.97 -23.13
C GLU A 134 -0.94 4.05 -23.61
N THR A 135 0.30 4.53 -23.54
CA THR A 135 1.50 3.70 -23.72
C THR A 135 1.79 2.94 -22.43
N LYS A 136 1.85 1.61 -22.50
CA LYS A 136 2.13 0.74 -21.35
C LYS A 136 3.60 0.37 -21.31
N TYR A 137 4.28 0.71 -20.23
CA TYR A 137 5.69 0.39 -20.01
C TYR A 137 5.82 -0.74 -18.98
N ASP A 138 6.69 -1.71 -19.25
CA ASP A 138 7.03 -2.77 -18.30
C ASP A 138 8.18 -2.32 -17.42
N VAL A 139 7.88 -1.98 -16.17
CA VAL A 139 8.86 -1.55 -15.16
C VAL A 139 9.26 -2.67 -14.20
N SER A 140 8.79 -3.90 -14.42
CA SER A 140 8.98 -5.02 -13.48
C SER A 140 10.46 -5.35 -13.21
N GLY A 141 11.35 -5.06 -14.17
CA GLY A 141 12.80 -5.23 -14.00
C GLY A 141 13.50 -4.09 -13.25
N ALA A 142 12.81 -2.95 -13.10
CA ALA A 142 13.38 -1.72 -12.58
C ALA A 142 12.85 -1.34 -11.18
N VAL A 143 11.94 -2.16 -10.62
CA VAL A 143 11.53 -2.10 -9.21
C VAL A 143 11.91 -3.39 -8.49
N ALA A 144 12.36 -3.26 -7.25
CA ALA A 144 12.63 -4.37 -6.36
C ALA A 144 11.49 -4.47 -5.33
N TYR A 145 11.00 -5.68 -5.11
CA TYR A 145 10.01 -5.99 -4.10
C TYR A 145 10.67 -6.75 -2.96
N GLU A 146 10.40 -6.35 -1.74
CA GLU A 146 10.83 -7.00 -0.51
C GLU A 146 9.57 -7.36 0.28
N PHE A 147 9.43 -8.63 0.63
CA PHE A 147 8.25 -9.17 1.29
C PHE A 147 8.62 -9.63 2.70
N ASP A 148 7.97 -9.05 3.71
CA ASP A 148 8.25 -9.34 5.11
C ASP A 148 6.97 -9.77 5.82
N VAL A 149 7.03 -10.89 6.55
CA VAL A 149 5.94 -11.24 7.46
C VAL A 149 6.10 -10.43 8.74
N VAL A 150 5.13 -9.57 9.03
CA VAL A 150 5.17 -8.64 10.18
C VAL A 150 4.25 -9.05 11.32
N ALA A 151 3.21 -9.84 11.03
CA ALA A 151 2.32 -10.41 12.05
C ALA A 151 1.73 -11.74 11.58
N CYS A 152 1.41 -12.63 12.52
CA CYS A 152 0.70 -13.88 12.25
C CYS A 152 -0.09 -14.25 13.50
N GLU A 153 -1.37 -14.56 13.34
CA GLU A 153 -2.21 -14.90 14.48
C GLU A 153 -1.93 -16.33 15.00
N ASP A 154 -1.47 -17.21 14.13
CA ASP A 154 -1.01 -18.56 14.47
C ASP A 154 0.47 -18.59 14.87
N PHE A 155 1.07 -17.43 15.14
CA PHE A 155 2.47 -17.36 15.54
C PHE A 155 2.69 -18.12 16.85
N VAL A 156 3.54 -19.14 16.79
CA VAL A 156 4.02 -19.89 17.95
C VAL A 156 5.52 -19.74 17.97
N GLU A 157 6.03 -18.96 18.93
CA GLU A 157 7.46 -18.69 19.04
C GLU A 157 8.23 -19.98 19.31
N GLU A 158 9.16 -20.31 18.41
CA GLU A 158 10.18 -21.31 18.63
C GLU A 158 11.53 -20.74 18.18
N ARG A 159 12.36 -20.38 19.15
CA ARG A 159 13.70 -19.85 18.87
C ARG A 159 14.58 -20.86 18.14
N ASP A 160 15.44 -20.33 17.29
CA ASP A 160 16.40 -21.07 16.47
C ASP A 160 15.75 -22.09 15.51
N ILE A 161 14.43 -22.02 15.26
CA ILE A 161 13.75 -22.93 14.33
C ILE A 161 14.30 -22.81 12.91
N TRP A 162 14.70 -21.59 12.49
CA TRP A 162 15.43 -21.38 11.25
C TRP A 162 16.74 -22.18 11.22
N VAL A 163 17.59 -22.02 12.24
CA VAL A 163 18.91 -22.70 12.30
C VAL A 163 18.76 -24.22 12.31
N LYS A 164 17.71 -24.74 12.96
CA LYS A 164 17.40 -26.18 12.97
C LYS A 164 16.98 -26.72 11.58
N ASN A 165 16.36 -25.87 10.75
CA ASN A 165 15.75 -26.28 9.48
C ASN A 165 16.36 -25.56 8.26
N ILE A 166 17.53 -24.96 8.42
CA ILE A 166 18.20 -24.23 7.34
C ILE A 166 18.45 -25.20 6.16
N PRO A 167 18.03 -24.83 4.92
CA PRO A 167 18.26 -25.66 3.75
C PRO A 167 19.73 -26.00 3.57
N GLU A 168 20.01 -27.19 3.04
CA GLU A 168 21.38 -27.71 2.92
C GLU A 168 22.26 -26.81 2.06
N GLU A 169 21.70 -26.27 0.99
CA GLU A 169 22.39 -25.39 0.06
C GLU A 169 22.88 -24.13 0.76
N ILE A 170 22.06 -23.56 1.66
CA ILE A 170 22.44 -22.39 2.45
C ILE A 170 23.48 -22.80 3.51
N ARG A 171 23.26 -23.93 4.19
CA ARG A 171 24.17 -24.45 5.22
C ARG A 171 25.59 -24.71 4.69
N LEU A 172 25.69 -25.23 3.46
CA LEU A 172 26.97 -25.46 2.78
C LEU A 172 27.64 -24.16 2.33
N ALA A 173 26.85 -23.16 1.92
CA ALA A 173 27.37 -21.86 1.48
C ALA A 173 27.80 -20.95 2.64
N ASN A 174 27.01 -20.91 3.71
CA ASN A 174 27.27 -20.15 4.93
C ASN A 174 26.55 -20.82 6.14
N PRO A 175 27.26 -21.61 6.96
CA PRO A 175 26.64 -22.36 8.07
C PRO A 175 26.15 -21.45 9.20
N ASP A 176 26.67 -20.23 9.31
CA ASP A 176 26.29 -19.25 10.33
C ASP A 176 25.24 -18.25 9.80
N PHE A 177 24.64 -18.52 8.63
CA PHE A 177 23.65 -17.64 8.04
C PHE A 177 22.35 -17.61 8.85
N VAL A 178 22.01 -16.41 9.31
CA VAL A 178 20.71 -16.09 9.92
C VAL A 178 20.16 -14.88 9.16
N PRO A 179 18.95 -14.97 8.57
CA PRO A 179 18.28 -13.83 7.96
C PRO A 179 18.14 -12.69 8.98
N THR A 180 18.58 -11.49 8.61
CA THR A 180 18.45 -10.24 9.39
C THR A 180 17.42 -9.32 8.79
#